data_AF-A0A1A9EYQ2-F1
#
_entry.id   AF-A0A1A9EYQ2-F1
#
_cell.length_a   1.000
_cell.length_b   1.000
_cell.length_c   1.000
_cell.angle_alpha   90.00
_cell.angle_beta   90.00
_cell.angle_gamma   90.00
#
_symmetry.space_group_name_H-M   'P 1'
#
loop_
_entity.id
_entity.type
_entity.pdbx_description
1 polymer ?
#
loop_
_entity_poly.entity_id
_entity_poly.type
_entity_poly.pdbx_seq_one_letter_code
_entity_poly.pdbx_strand_id
1 'polypeptide(L)'
;MDLSALQGKSAGFIWELMFTRSMFGTQDIARQQDILTQLAALVDAGRIRTTLGATLEGFSVETLKEAHRRSESGKTIGKIAIKY
;
A
#
# COMPACT_ATOMS: atom_id res chain seq x y z
N MET A 1 0.90 21.66 -11.57
CA MET A 1 0.47 20.72 -12.63
C MET A 1 -0.72 21.35 -13.32
N ASP A 2 -0.71 21.45 -14.65
CA ASP A 2 -1.81 22.05 -15.39
C ASP A 2 -2.90 20.98 -15.66
N LEU A 3 -4.04 21.12 -14.98
CA LEU A 3 -5.19 20.20 -15.12
C LEU A 3 -6.13 20.58 -16.27
N SER A 4 -5.94 21.74 -16.91
CA SER A 4 -6.81 22.21 -17.99
C SER A 4 -6.84 21.26 -19.20
N ALA A 5 -5.75 20.51 -19.42
CA ALA A 5 -5.65 19.48 -20.46
C ALA A 5 -6.67 18.34 -20.33
N LEU A 6 -7.28 18.15 -19.15
CA LEU A 6 -8.30 17.13 -18.92
C LEU A 6 -9.71 17.58 -19.32
N GLN A 7 -9.96 18.90 -19.40
CA GLN A 7 -11.29 19.48 -19.61
C GLN A 7 -11.91 19.03 -20.93
N GLY A 8 -11.16 19.12 -22.03
CA GLY A 8 -11.64 18.70 -23.35
C GLY A 8 -11.93 17.20 -23.48
N LYS A 9 -11.47 16.40 -22.52
CA LYS A 9 -11.68 14.94 -22.48
C LYS A 9 -12.71 14.52 -21.43
N SER A 10 -13.29 15.47 -20.69
CA SER A 10 -14.13 15.17 -19.51
C SER A 10 -13.43 14.21 -18.52
N ALA A 11 -12.11 14.33 -18.39
CA ALA A 11 -11.31 13.44 -17.55
C ALA A 11 -11.25 13.96 -16.11
N GLY A 12 -11.41 13.06 -15.15
CA GLY A 12 -11.23 13.34 -13.73
C GLY A 12 -9.78 13.12 -13.29
N PHE A 13 -9.36 13.87 -12.28
CA PHE A 13 -8.09 13.65 -11.60
C PHE A 13 -8.33 13.53 -10.10
N ILE A 14 -7.82 12.44 -9.52
CA ILE A 14 -8.02 12.10 -8.12
C ILE A 14 -6.65 11.93 -7.49
N TRP A 15 -6.34 12.76 -6.49
CA TRP A 15 -5.20 12.52 -5.61
C TRP A 15 -5.58 11.42 -4.62
N GLU A 16 -4.84 10.32 -4.66
CA GLU A 16 -4.98 9.25 -3.66
C GLU A 16 -3.84 9.38 -2.66
N LEU A 17 -4.21 9.45 -1.38
CA LEU A 17 -3.31 9.32 -0.25
C LEU A 17 -4.05 8.52 0.81
N MET A 18 -3.65 7.26 0.99
CA MET A 18 -4.32 6.33 1.89
C MET A 18 -4.33 6.79 3.36
N PHE A 19 -3.48 7.76 3.75
CA PHE A 19 -3.41 8.34 5.09
C PHE A 19 -4.44 9.45 5.33
N THR A 20 -5.11 9.96 4.30
CA THR A 20 -6.03 11.12 4.43
C THR A 20 -7.07 10.90 5.53
N ARG A 21 -7.70 9.71 5.58
CA ARG A 21 -8.72 9.41 6.59
C ARG A 21 -8.18 9.46 8.02
N SER A 22 -7.04 8.82 8.27
CA SER A 22 -6.44 8.73 9.60
C SER A 22 -5.76 10.03 10.03
N MET A 23 -5.11 10.72 9.10
CA MET A 23 -4.44 12.00 9.34
C MET A 23 -5.43 13.10 9.75
N PHE A 24 -6.63 13.12 9.16
CA PHE A 24 -7.65 14.14 9.41
C PHE A 24 -8.81 13.66 10.29
N GLY A 25 -8.82 12.40 10.73
CA GLY A 25 -9.90 11.84 11.55
C GLY A 25 -11.27 11.99 10.87
N THR A 26 -11.36 11.68 9.57
CA THR A 26 -12.60 11.87 8.82
C THR A 26 -13.72 10.99 9.36
N GLN A 27 -14.98 11.40 9.15
CA GLN A 27 -16.14 10.64 9.63
C GLN A 27 -16.18 9.20 9.12
N ASP A 28 -15.56 8.95 7.95
CA ASP A 28 -15.46 7.64 7.32
C ASP A 28 -14.13 6.89 7.62
N ILE A 29 -13.42 7.23 8.70
CA ILE A 29 -12.16 6.57 9.09
C ILE A 29 -12.28 5.04 9.20
N ALA A 30 -13.45 4.54 9.61
CA ALA A 30 -13.77 3.12 9.71
C ALA A 30 -13.72 2.39 8.34
N ARG A 31 -13.77 3.11 7.22
CA ARG A 31 -13.74 2.49 5.89
C ARG A 31 -12.45 1.70 5.64
N GLN A 32 -11.34 2.07 6.27
CA GLN A 32 -10.10 1.30 6.19
C GLN A 32 -10.27 -0.10 6.82
N GLN A 33 -10.98 -0.21 7.95
CA GLN A 33 -11.31 -1.51 8.55
C GLN A 33 -12.15 -2.35 7.60
N ASP A 34 -13.24 -1.80 7.06
CA ASP A 34 -14.13 -2.54 6.16
C ASP A 34 -13.38 -3.12 4.95
N ILE A 35 -12.49 -2.33 4.34
CA ILE A 35 -11.69 -2.75 3.19
C ILE A 35 -10.77 -3.90 3.58
N LEU A 36 -10.10 -3.80 4.74
CA LEU A 36 -9.19 -4.85 5.23
C LEU A 36 -9.96 -6.13 5.62
N THR A 37 -11.15 -6.02 6.20
CA THR A 37 -12.02 -7.16 6.49
C THR A 37 -12.45 -7.88 5.21
N GLN A 38 -12.85 -7.13 4.17
CA GLN A 38 -13.18 -7.71 2.88
C GLN A 38 -11.97 -8.39 2.23
N LEU A 39 -10.78 -7.76 2.30
CA LEU A 39 -9.54 -8.33 1.80
C LEU A 39 -9.22 -9.67 2.49
N ALA A 40 -9.35 -9.75 3.82
CA ALA A 40 -9.13 -10.98 4.57
C ALA A 40 -10.06 -12.11 4.09
N ALA A 41 -11.36 -11.84 3.96
CA ALA A 41 -12.31 -12.84 3.44
C ALA A 41 -11.97 -13.30 2.01
N LEU A 42 -11.48 -12.40 1.16
CA LEU A 42 -11.03 -12.74 -0.20
C LEU A 42 -9.75 -13.57 -0.22
N VAL A 43 -8.85 -13.35 0.75
CA VAL A 43 -7.64 -14.18 0.94
C VAL A 43 -8.02 -15.58 1.41
N ASP A 44 -8.90 -15.69 2.41
CA ASP A 44 -9.38 -16.97 2.94
C ASP A 44 -10.12 -17.79 1.88
N ALA A 45 -10.90 -17.12 1.02
CA ALA A 45 -11.57 -17.73 -0.13
C ALA A 45 -10.63 -18.07 -1.30
N GLY A 46 -9.32 -17.80 -1.18
CA GLY A 46 -8.33 -18.06 -2.23
C GLY A 46 -8.44 -17.18 -3.48
N ARG A 47 -9.28 -16.13 -3.43
CA ARG A 47 -9.50 -15.19 -4.55
C ARG A 47 -8.37 -14.17 -4.66
N ILE A 48 -7.75 -13.83 -3.54
CA ILE A 48 -6.55 -12.99 -3.47
C ILE A 48 -5.43 -13.81 -2.84
N ARG A 49 -4.20 -13.64 -3.34
CA ARG A 49 -3.00 -14.32 -2.86
C ARG A 49 -2.01 -13.28 -2.35
N THR A 50 -1.13 -13.71 -1.44
CA THR A 50 -0.05 -12.84 -0.94
C THR A 50 0.84 -12.34 -2.09
N THR A 51 1.34 -11.11 -1.95
CA THR A 51 2.35 -10.53 -2.83
C THR A 51 3.75 -10.60 -2.21
N LEU A 52 3.93 -11.37 -1.12
CA LEU A 52 5.23 -11.57 -0.48
C LEU A 52 6.24 -12.12 -1.49
N GLY A 53 7.30 -11.34 -1.73
CA GLY A 53 8.40 -11.70 -2.63
C GLY A 53 9.68 -12.09 -1.88
N ALA A 54 9.93 -11.48 -0.72
CA ALA A 54 11.08 -11.80 0.11
C ALA A 54 10.78 -11.62 1.60
N THR A 55 11.41 -12.44 2.42
CA THR A 55 11.43 -12.32 3.88
C THR A 55 12.86 -12.07 4.33
N LEU A 56 13.06 -11.04 5.15
CA LEU A 56 14.29 -10.84 5.92
C LEU A 56 14.04 -11.27 7.36
N GLU A 57 15.03 -11.89 7.99
CA GLU A 57 14.93 -12.40 9.35
C GLU A 57 15.63 -11.45 10.33
N GLY A 58 15.04 -11.26 11.50
CA GLY A 58 15.56 -10.42 12.58
C GLY A 58 15.16 -8.95 12.45
N PHE A 59 14.46 -8.44 13.46
CA PHE A 59 14.10 -7.02 13.54
C PHE A 59 15.28 -6.19 14.09
N SER A 60 16.26 -5.91 13.24
CA SER A 60 17.44 -5.09 13.56
C SER A 60 17.57 -3.88 12.64
N VAL A 61 18.45 -2.95 13.01
CA VAL A 61 18.76 -1.76 12.21
C VAL A 61 19.36 -2.16 10.86
N GLU A 62 20.20 -3.20 10.84
CA GLU A 62 20.83 -3.74 9.64
C GLU A 62 19.77 -4.30 8.69
N THR A 63 18.84 -5.11 9.22
CA THR A 63 17.75 -5.69 8.43
C THR A 63 16.83 -4.61 7.87
N LEU A 64 16.48 -3.59 8.67
CA LEU A 64 15.68 -2.46 8.20
C LEU A 64 16.37 -1.66 7.10
N LYS A 65 17.67 -1.35 7.26
CA LYS A 65 18.46 -0.65 6.24
C LYS A 65 18.52 -1.43 4.94
N GLU A 66 18.68 -2.75 5.02
CA GLU A 66 18.68 -3.61 3.84
C GLU A 66 17.31 -3.65 3.15
N ALA A 67 16.21 -3.74 3.91
CA ALA A 67 14.85 -3.66 3.37
C ALA A 67 14.61 -2.33 2.63
N HIS A 68 15.04 -1.21 3.22
CA HIS A 68 14.98 0.12 2.62
C HIS A 68 15.79 0.19 1.33
N ARG A 69 17.06 -0.21 1.35
CA ARG A 69 17.94 -0.20 0.18
C ARG A 69 17.33 -0.99 -0.99
N ARG A 70 16.71 -2.14 -0.72
CA ARG A 70 16.00 -2.93 -1.76
C ARG A 70 14.76 -2.21 -2.29
N SER A 71 13.95 -1.62 -1.42
CA SER A 71 12.75 -0.87 -1.82
C SER A 71 13.11 0.35 -2.67
N GLU A 72 14.10 1.14 -2.24
CA GLU A 72 14.58 2.35 -2.92
C GLU A 72 15.21 2.07 -4.28
N SER A 73 15.74 0.86 -4.49
CA SER A 73 16.28 0.45 -5.80
C SER A 73 15.23 0.40 -6.91
N GLY A 74 13.94 0.33 -6.58
CA GLY A 74 12.85 0.18 -7.53
C GLY A 74 12.80 -1.17 -8.25
N LYS A 75 13.68 -2.12 -7.91
CA LYS A 75 13.79 -3.44 -8.56
C LYS A 75 13.04 -4.55 -7.84
N THR A 76 12.39 -4.25 -6.72
CA THR A 76 11.69 -5.24 -5.90
C THR A 76 10.42 -5.70 -6.62
N ILE A 77 10.27 -7.01 -6.82
CA ILE A 77 9.02 -7.64 -7.26
C ILE A 77 8.27 -8.12 -6.02
N GLY A 78 7.02 -7.68 -5.85
CA GLY A 78 6.20 -8.00 -4.69
C GLY A 78 6.57 -7.17 -3.45
N LYS A 79 6.39 -7.75 -2.26
CA LYS A 79 6.63 -7.10 -0.96
C LYS A 79 7.77 -7.78 -0.20
N ILE A 80 8.55 -6.97 0.51
CA ILE A 80 9.53 -7.43 1.49
C ILE A 80 8.85 -7.43 2.86
N ALA A 81 8.90 -8.55 3.57
CA ALA A 81 8.53 -8.63 4.98
C ALA A 81 9.77 -8.81 5.85
N ILE A 82 9.72 -8.33 7.09
CA ILE A 82 10.70 -8.64 8.13
C ILE A 82 10.01 -9.53 9.15
N LYS A 83 10.58 -10.70 9.40
CA LYS A 83 10.11 -11.66 10.40
C LYS A 83 11.04 -11.62 11.61
N TYR A 84 10.47 -11.70 12.79
CA TYR A 84 11.18 -11.63 14.08
C TYR A 84 10.51 -12.51 15.12
#